data_AF-H5XFU5-F1
#
_entry.id   AF-H5XFU5-F1
#
_cell.length_a   1.000
_cell.length_b   1.000
_cell.length_c   1.000
_cell.angle_alpha   90.00
_cell.angle_beta   90.00
_cell.angle_gamma   90.00
#
_symmetry.space_group_name_H-M   'P 1'
#
loop_
_entity.id
_entity.type
_entity.pdbx_description
1 polymer ?
#
loop_
_entity_poly.entity_id
_entity_poly.type
_entity_poly.pdbx_seq_one_letter_code
_entity_poly.pdbx_strand_id
1 'polypeptide(L)'
;MGPGFGAPGPVPGGPLTVAGWGALPAALGVVMTFVGMFALPWASAMGNSVWFLDLWEATDWEMDLRPLYVVCLSFVLLAVLPLAVLPWTLGALRTDRSARWLSGILRNNLSRRTFVKYRVVFAGRAFAATVLHGMGIAYIFKGDFEASSAGPWVLLAGCLLTVVGALVGPRKGPGLPQTSM
;
A
#
# COMPACT_ATOMS: atom_id res chain seq x y z
N MET A 1 32.93 -35.72 19.01
CA MET A 1 32.73 -34.25 18.93
C MET A 1 31.99 -33.95 17.64
N GLY A 2 30.69 -33.72 17.68
CA GLY A 2 29.92 -33.27 16.51
C GLY A 2 29.83 -31.74 16.56
N PRO A 3 30.14 -31.01 15.48
CA PRO A 3 29.91 -29.56 15.45
C PRO A 3 28.39 -29.32 15.44
N GLY A 4 27.87 -28.86 16.57
CA GLY A 4 26.51 -28.37 16.64
C GLY A 4 26.38 -27.13 15.77
N PHE A 5 25.76 -27.28 14.60
CA PHE A 5 25.23 -26.15 13.84
C PHE A 5 24.04 -25.58 14.61
N GLY A 6 24.33 -24.86 15.70
CA GLY A 6 23.36 -24.02 16.37
C GLY A 6 22.81 -23.05 15.35
N ALA A 7 21.49 -23.03 15.19
CA ALA A 7 20.81 -22.06 14.33
C ALA A 7 21.38 -20.67 14.65
N PRO A 8 21.87 -19.89 13.66
CA PRO A 8 22.49 -18.61 13.93
C PRO A 8 21.50 -17.75 14.71
N GLY A 9 21.88 -17.43 15.95
CA GLY A 9 21.16 -16.49 16.78
C GLY A 9 21.14 -15.10 16.13
N PRO A 10 20.32 -14.17 16.64
CA PRO A 10 20.32 -12.80 16.13
C PRO A 10 21.75 -12.23 16.13
N VAL A 11 22.19 -11.65 15.02
CA VAL A 11 23.48 -10.95 14.96
C VAL A 11 23.31 -9.63 15.69
N PRO A 12 24.05 -9.38 16.80
CA PRO A 12 23.95 -8.13 17.54
C PRO A 12 24.21 -6.94 16.60
N GLY A 13 23.25 -6.01 16.52
CA GLY A 13 23.34 -4.82 15.65
C GLY A 13 22.97 -5.01 14.18
N GLY A 14 22.56 -6.21 13.75
CA GLY A 14 22.03 -6.43 12.39
C GLY A 14 20.65 -5.78 12.17
N PRO A 15 20.23 -5.53 10.91
CA PRO A 15 18.90 -4.99 10.64
C PRO A 15 17.80 -6.00 10.98
N LEU A 16 16.67 -5.53 11.49
CA LEU A 16 15.51 -6.38 11.81
C LEU A 16 14.83 -6.94 10.55
N THR A 17 14.89 -6.20 9.43
CA THR A 17 14.32 -6.60 8.14
C THR A 17 15.26 -6.29 6.99
N VAL A 18 15.14 -7.04 5.90
CA VAL A 18 15.83 -6.78 4.64
C VAL A 18 14.85 -6.91 3.48
N ALA A 19 15.14 -6.24 2.37
CA ALA A 19 14.30 -6.30 1.17
C ALA A 19 13.98 -7.75 0.79
N GLY A 20 12.71 -7.98 0.49
CA GLY A 20 12.17 -9.29 0.15
C GLY A 20 11.35 -9.26 -1.12
N TRP A 21 10.82 -10.42 -1.50
CA TRP A 21 10.01 -10.58 -2.71
C TRP A 21 8.76 -9.70 -2.74
N GLY A 22 8.25 -9.25 -1.58
CA GLY A 22 7.11 -8.33 -1.50
C GLY A 22 7.39 -6.95 -2.08
N ALA A 23 8.67 -6.55 -2.23
CA ALA A 23 9.03 -5.27 -2.84
C ALA A 23 8.64 -5.19 -4.32
N LEU A 24 8.72 -6.30 -5.07
CA LEU A 24 8.37 -6.33 -6.50
C LEU A 24 6.89 -6.00 -6.76
N PRO A 25 5.91 -6.76 -6.22
CA PRO A 25 4.50 -6.43 -6.40
C PRO A 25 4.14 -5.09 -5.75
N ALA A 26 4.75 -4.70 -4.62
CA ALA A 26 4.49 -3.39 -4.04
C ALA A 26 4.92 -2.23 -4.95
N ALA A 27 6.14 -2.29 -5.50
CA ALA A 27 6.65 -1.27 -6.41
C ALA A 27 5.87 -1.22 -7.71
N LEU A 28 5.58 -2.38 -8.31
CA LEU A 28 4.75 -2.44 -9.51
C LEU A 28 3.33 -1.90 -9.23
N GLY A 29 2.76 -2.22 -8.07
CA GLY A 29 1.45 -1.75 -7.67
C GLY A 29 1.39 -0.22 -7.50
N VAL A 30 2.43 0.37 -6.91
CA VAL A 30 2.61 1.83 -6.83
C VAL A 30 2.65 2.43 -8.23
N VAL A 31 3.50 1.89 -9.13
CA VAL A 31 3.61 2.40 -10.51
C VAL A 31 2.26 2.31 -11.23
N MET A 32 1.57 1.18 -11.15
CA MET A 32 0.23 1.01 -11.75
C MET A 32 -0.79 1.99 -11.18
N THR A 33 -0.73 2.27 -9.88
CA THR A 33 -1.61 3.27 -9.23
C THR A 33 -1.42 4.64 -9.88
N PHE A 34 -0.17 5.09 -10.05
CA PHE A 34 0.13 6.37 -10.72
C PHE A 34 -0.24 6.37 -12.20
N VAL A 35 0.03 5.28 -12.92
CA VAL A 35 -0.32 5.14 -14.34
C VAL A 35 -1.84 5.18 -14.53
N GLY A 36 -2.59 4.42 -13.72
CA GLY A 36 -4.05 4.42 -13.76
C GLY A 36 -4.65 5.79 -13.40
N MET A 37 -4.01 6.52 -12.50
CA MET A 37 -4.46 7.85 -12.10
C MET A 37 -4.17 8.90 -13.17
N PHE A 38 -2.93 9.00 -13.67
CA PHE A 38 -2.49 10.17 -14.44
C PHE A 38 -2.20 9.91 -15.91
N ALA A 39 -2.02 8.65 -16.31
CA ALA A 39 -1.58 8.31 -17.67
C ALA A 39 -2.64 7.55 -18.48
N LEU A 40 -3.82 7.28 -17.90
CA LEU A 40 -4.91 6.58 -18.56
C LEU A 40 -6.23 7.35 -18.42
N PRO A 41 -7.10 7.28 -19.44
CA PRO A 41 -8.42 7.89 -19.38
C PRO A 41 -9.29 7.20 -18.33
N TRP A 42 -10.12 7.99 -17.66
CA TRP A 42 -11.03 7.53 -16.62
C TRP A 42 -12.43 7.25 -17.13
N ALA A 43 -12.91 8.07 -18.06
CA ALA A 43 -14.14 7.83 -18.79
C ALA A 43 -13.92 8.16 -20.27
N SER A 44 -14.72 7.56 -21.15
CA SER A 44 -14.79 7.95 -22.55
C SER A 44 -16.24 8.14 -22.94
N ALA A 45 -16.56 9.32 -23.46
CA ALA A 45 -17.90 9.65 -23.92
C ALA A 45 -17.81 10.38 -25.26
N MET A 46 -18.51 9.86 -26.27
CA MET A 46 -18.65 10.50 -27.59
C MET A 46 -17.32 10.92 -28.24
N GLY A 47 -16.28 10.09 -28.12
CA GLY A 47 -14.95 10.36 -28.70
C GLY A 47 -14.06 11.29 -27.87
N ASN A 48 -14.56 11.84 -26.77
CA ASN A 48 -13.76 12.59 -25.80
C ASN A 48 -13.31 11.68 -24.66
N SER A 49 -12.05 11.81 -24.27
CA SER A 49 -11.49 11.12 -23.11
C SER A 49 -11.46 12.08 -21.94
N VAL A 50 -12.01 11.64 -20.81
CA VAL A 50 -11.96 12.38 -19.54
C VAL A 50 -10.85 11.77 -18.70
N TRP A 51 -9.90 12.60 -18.30
CA TRP A 51 -8.76 12.21 -17.46
C TRP A 51 -9.07 12.50 -16.00
N PHE A 52 -8.27 11.92 -15.10
CA PHE A 52 -8.45 12.13 -13.66
C PHE A 52 -8.36 13.62 -13.26
N LEU A 53 -7.46 14.39 -13.89
CA LEU A 53 -7.31 15.82 -13.60
C LEU A 53 -8.52 16.62 -14.08
N ASP A 54 -9.16 16.23 -15.18
CA ASP A 54 -10.39 16.88 -15.65
C ASP A 54 -11.54 16.66 -14.66
N LEU A 55 -11.63 15.45 -14.07
CA LEU A 55 -12.58 15.15 -13.00
C LEU A 55 -12.33 16.00 -11.76
N TRP A 56 -11.06 16.32 -11.47
CA TRP A 56 -10.66 17.19 -10.36
C TRP A 56 -10.99 18.67 -10.62
N GLU A 57 -10.84 19.15 -11.85
CA GLU A 57 -11.15 20.54 -12.21
C GLU A 57 -12.66 20.78 -12.30
N ALA A 58 -13.41 19.79 -12.80
CA ALA A 58 -14.88 19.87 -12.88
C ALA A 58 -15.57 19.91 -11.50
N THR A 59 -14.84 19.59 -10.43
CA THR A 59 -15.37 19.56 -9.07
C THR A 59 -15.47 20.91 -8.39
N ASP A 60 -15.03 22.01 -9.01
CA ASP A 60 -14.73 23.20 -8.21
C ASP A 60 -15.96 23.99 -7.72
N TRP A 61 -17.10 24.17 -8.40
CA TRP A 61 -17.97 25.33 -8.06
C TRP A 61 -19.44 25.19 -7.60
N GLU A 62 -20.18 24.06 -7.61
CA GLU A 62 -21.62 24.14 -7.23
C GLU A 62 -22.28 22.94 -6.50
N MET A 63 -21.55 21.90 -6.08
CA MET A 63 -22.18 20.75 -5.40
C MET A 63 -21.71 20.58 -3.96
N ASP A 64 -22.66 20.24 -3.07
CA ASP A 64 -22.48 19.88 -1.65
C ASP A 64 -21.11 19.22 -1.44
N LEU A 65 -20.21 19.88 -0.70
CA LEU A 65 -18.76 19.57 -0.70
C LEU A 65 -18.44 18.26 0.05
N ARG A 66 -19.38 17.67 0.78
CA ARG A 66 -19.16 16.49 1.63
C ARG A 66 -18.85 15.19 0.87
N PRO A 67 -19.54 14.83 -0.22
CA PRO A 67 -19.20 13.66 -1.01
C PRO A 67 -17.93 13.87 -1.84
N LEU A 68 -17.64 15.12 -2.22
CA LEU A 68 -16.53 15.49 -3.10
C LEU A 68 -15.19 15.57 -2.37
N TYR A 69 -15.19 16.10 -1.15
CA TYR A 69 -14.02 16.12 -0.26
C TYR A 69 -13.56 14.68 0.09
N VAL A 70 -14.51 13.74 0.19
CA VAL A 70 -14.26 12.30 0.39
C VAL A 70 -13.86 11.58 -0.90
N VAL A 71 -14.15 12.12 -2.09
CA VAL A 71 -13.65 11.54 -3.35
C VAL A 71 -12.24 12.07 -3.63
N CYS A 72 -12.06 13.38 -3.69
CA CYS A 72 -10.82 14.02 -4.12
C CYS A 72 -9.68 13.94 -3.09
N LEU A 73 -9.90 14.29 -1.81
CA LEU A 73 -8.85 14.20 -0.79
C LEU A 73 -8.46 12.74 -0.52
N SER A 74 -9.43 11.83 -0.58
CA SER A 74 -9.19 10.40 -0.44
C SER A 74 -8.35 9.87 -1.59
N PHE A 75 -8.60 10.22 -2.85
CA PHE A 75 -7.80 9.69 -3.96
C PHE A 75 -6.30 10.02 -3.85
N VAL A 76 -5.95 11.23 -3.41
CA VAL A 76 -4.55 11.63 -3.19
C VAL A 76 -3.96 11.01 -1.92
N LEU A 77 -4.68 11.03 -0.79
CA LEU A 77 -4.27 10.36 0.45
C LEU A 77 -4.12 8.83 0.26
N LEU A 78 -4.92 8.25 -0.61
CA LEU A 78 -4.92 6.84 -0.94
C LEU A 78 -3.82 6.49 -1.96
N ALA A 79 -3.40 7.39 -2.86
CA ALA A 79 -2.18 7.20 -3.65
C ALA A 79 -0.91 7.19 -2.78
N VAL A 80 -0.94 7.88 -1.63
CA VAL A 80 0.14 7.86 -0.62
C VAL A 80 0.17 6.55 0.19
N LEU A 81 -0.94 5.83 0.29
CA LEU A 81 -1.02 4.59 1.09
C LEU A 81 -0.18 3.42 0.50
N PRO A 82 -0.18 3.17 -0.81
CA PRO A 82 0.76 2.26 -1.46
C PRO A 82 2.22 2.69 -1.25
N LEU A 83 2.52 3.98 -1.27
CA LEU A 83 3.86 4.50 -0.97
C LEU A 83 4.26 4.23 0.49
N ALA A 84 3.32 4.34 1.43
CA ALA A 84 3.55 4.05 2.84
C ALA A 84 3.88 2.57 3.12
N VAL A 85 3.56 1.66 2.19
CA VAL A 85 3.94 0.24 2.26
C VAL A 85 5.39 -0.01 1.82
N LEU A 86 5.96 0.85 0.96
CA LEU A 86 7.32 0.66 0.44
C LEU A 86 8.38 0.56 1.54
N PRO A 87 8.41 1.40 2.59
CA PRO A 87 9.36 1.23 3.69
C PRO A 87 9.28 -0.15 4.34
N TRP A 88 8.06 -0.72 4.46
CA TRP A 88 7.88 -2.08 4.98
C TRP A 88 8.47 -3.12 4.02
N THR A 89 8.07 -3.11 2.75
CA THR A 89 8.49 -4.15 1.78
C THR A 89 9.98 -4.08 1.41
N LEU A 90 10.57 -2.89 1.46
CA LEU A 90 12.00 -2.66 1.25
C LEU A 90 12.86 -2.98 2.49
N GLY A 91 12.25 -3.31 3.62
CA GLY A 91 12.97 -3.67 4.84
C GLY A 91 13.58 -2.47 5.57
N ALA A 92 12.90 -1.32 5.58
CA ALA A 92 13.32 -0.13 6.32
C ALA A 92 13.17 -0.26 7.85
N LEU A 93 12.53 -1.32 8.34
CA LEU A 93 12.49 -1.63 9.77
C LEU A 93 13.84 -2.21 10.18
N ARG A 94 14.82 -1.33 10.39
CA ARG A 94 16.20 -1.69 10.78
C ARG A 94 16.39 -1.68 12.29
N THR A 95 15.56 -0.94 13.03
CA THR A 95 15.64 -0.81 14.50
C THR A 95 14.25 -0.81 15.12
N ASP A 96 14.15 -1.03 16.44
CA ASP A 96 12.87 -0.94 17.15
C ASP A 96 12.27 0.46 17.10
N ARG A 97 13.11 1.50 17.00
CA ARG A 97 12.65 2.88 16.82
C ARG A 97 11.95 3.03 15.46
N SER A 98 12.55 2.56 14.37
CA SER A 98 11.92 2.66 13.06
C SER A 98 10.70 1.73 12.94
N ALA A 99 10.72 0.56 13.58
CA ALA A 99 9.57 -0.33 13.69
C ALA A 99 8.39 0.32 14.42
N ARG A 100 8.63 0.99 15.55
CA ARG A 100 7.60 1.73 16.29
C ARG A 100 7.06 2.91 15.49
N TRP A 101 7.93 3.69 14.86
CA TRP A 101 7.53 4.86 14.10
C TRP A 101 6.68 4.50 12.87
N LEU A 102 7.09 3.47 12.11
CA LEU A 102 6.37 3.05 10.89
C LEU A 102 5.12 2.21 11.19
N SER A 103 5.11 1.42 12.28
CA SER A 103 3.92 0.65 12.64
C SER A 103 2.89 1.46 13.42
N GLY A 104 3.29 2.43 14.26
CA GLY A 104 2.45 3.38 14.99
C GLY A 104 1.43 2.80 16.00
N ILE A 105 1.02 1.55 15.83
CA ILE A 105 -0.13 0.92 16.49
C ILE A 105 0.29 -0.32 17.29
N LEU A 106 1.34 -1.01 16.84
CA LEU A 106 1.79 -2.23 17.50
C LEU A 106 2.63 -1.86 18.74
N ARG A 107 2.05 -2.09 19.93
CA ARG A 107 2.75 -1.96 21.22
C ARG A 107 3.89 -2.98 21.40
N ASN A 108 3.90 -4.04 20.59
CA ASN A 108 4.87 -5.11 20.70
C ASN A 108 6.07 -4.85 19.79
N ASN A 109 7.28 -5.08 20.30
CA ASN A 109 8.50 -5.02 19.49
C ASN A 109 8.46 -6.01 18.31
N LEU A 110 9.15 -5.65 17.23
CA LEU A 110 9.26 -6.49 16.04
C LEU A 110 10.18 -7.67 16.35
N SER A 111 9.61 -8.87 16.34
CA SER A 111 10.30 -10.14 16.60
C SER A 111 9.84 -11.19 15.59
N ARG A 112 10.50 -12.35 15.55
CA ARG A 112 10.08 -13.46 14.69
C ARG A 112 8.64 -13.91 14.97
N ARG A 113 8.20 -13.84 16.24
CA ARG A 113 6.83 -14.20 16.67
C ARG A 113 5.80 -13.16 16.26
N THR A 114 6.13 -11.88 16.32
CA THR A 114 5.22 -10.77 15.97
C THR A 114 5.27 -10.40 14.49
N PHE A 115 6.24 -10.91 13.73
CA PHE A 115 6.45 -10.59 12.31
C PHE A 115 5.21 -10.76 11.42
N VAL A 116 4.43 -11.82 11.63
CA VAL A 116 3.19 -12.05 10.88
C VAL A 116 2.14 -10.99 11.19
N LYS A 117 2.05 -10.54 12.45
CA LYS A 117 1.14 -9.44 12.84
C LYS A 117 1.50 -8.15 12.11
N TYR A 118 2.80 -7.86 11.94
CA TYR A 118 3.25 -6.72 11.15
C TYR A 118 2.83 -6.84 9.68
N ARG A 119 2.99 -8.02 9.05
CA ARG A 119 2.48 -8.26 7.68
C ARG A 119 1.00 -7.96 7.56
N VAL A 120 0.19 -8.47 8.49
CA VAL A 120 -1.26 -8.26 8.50
C VAL A 120 -1.63 -6.79 8.71
N VAL A 121 -0.93 -6.04 9.57
CA VAL A 121 -1.21 -4.61 9.79
C VAL A 121 -0.90 -3.79 8.54
N PHE A 122 0.27 -3.98 7.91
CA PHE A 122 0.61 -3.25 6.68
C PHE A 122 -0.31 -3.64 5.53
N ALA A 123 -0.63 -4.93 5.38
CA ALA A 123 -1.60 -5.40 4.40
C ALA A 123 -3.01 -4.86 4.65
N GLY A 124 -3.46 -4.84 5.90
CA GLY A 124 -4.76 -4.31 6.29
C GLY A 124 -4.90 -2.82 5.95
N ARG A 125 -3.84 -2.03 6.15
CA ARG A 125 -3.80 -0.62 5.73
C ARG A 125 -3.94 -0.48 4.20
N ALA A 126 -3.15 -1.24 3.45
CA ALA A 126 -3.23 -1.24 1.99
C ALA A 126 -4.60 -1.72 1.48
N PHE A 127 -5.20 -2.71 2.17
CA PHE A 127 -6.50 -3.26 1.81
C PHE A 127 -7.62 -2.26 2.08
N ALA A 128 -7.61 -1.61 3.25
CA ALA A 128 -8.55 -0.53 3.55
C ALA A 128 -8.47 0.59 2.49
N ALA A 129 -7.25 0.92 2.04
CA ALA A 129 -7.07 1.88 0.95
C ALA A 129 -7.70 1.41 -0.37
N THR A 130 -7.50 0.14 -0.72
CA THR A 130 -8.10 -0.47 -1.92
C THR A 130 -9.62 -0.42 -1.88
N VAL A 131 -10.23 -0.73 -0.73
CA VAL A 131 -11.69 -0.65 -0.55
C VAL A 131 -12.20 0.78 -0.74
N LEU A 132 -11.51 1.77 -0.14
CA LEU A 132 -11.89 3.18 -0.29
C LEU A 132 -11.79 3.64 -1.76
N HIS A 133 -10.77 3.21 -2.50
CA HIS A 133 -10.69 3.46 -3.94
C HIS A 133 -11.83 2.82 -4.71
N GLY A 134 -12.17 1.56 -4.39
CA GLY A 134 -13.29 0.87 -5.03
C GLY A 134 -14.63 1.58 -4.80
N MET A 135 -14.87 2.04 -3.57
CA MET A 135 -16.04 2.84 -3.22
C MET A 135 -16.06 4.19 -3.96
N GLY A 136 -14.91 4.86 -4.07
CA GLY A 136 -14.78 6.12 -4.82
C GLY A 136 -15.11 5.95 -6.30
N ILE A 137 -14.62 4.87 -6.93
CA ILE A 137 -14.94 4.53 -8.33
C ILE A 137 -16.43 4.24 -8.47
N ALA A 138 -17.01 3.40 -7.61
CA ALA A 138 -18.44 3.10 -7.64
C ALA A 138 -19.30 4.36 -7.47
N TYR A 139 -18.85 5.31 -6.65
CA TYR A 139 -19.53 6.59 -6.45
C TYR A 139 -19.45 7.50 -7.68
N ILE A 140 -18.26 7.67 -8.28
CA ILE A 140 -18.05 8.49 -9.49
C ILE A 140 -18.95 8.00 -10.63
N PHE A 141 -18.99 6.70 -10.84
CA PHE A 141 -19.79 6.08 -11.91
C PHE A 141 -21.23 5.81 -11.50
N LYS A 142 -21.63 6.09 -10.25
CA LYS A 142 -22.97 5.77 -9.70
C LYS A 142 -23.40 4.31 -9.96
N GLY A 143 -22.45 3.38 -10.04
CA GLY A 143 -22.67 1.98 -10.40
C GLY A 143 -22.73 1.66 -11.90
N ASP A 144 -22.72 2.66 -12.79
CA ASP A 144 -22.63 2.49 -14.24
C ASP A 144 -21.17 2.40 -14.71
N PHE A 145 -20.62 1.20 -14.60
CA PHE A 145 -19.23 0.93 -14.95
C PHE A 145 -18.98 0.85 -16.46
N GLU A 146 -20.02 0.83 -17.31
CA GLU A 146 -19.84 0.79 -18.76
C GLU A 146 -19.23 2.08 -19.31
N ALA A 147 -19.48 3.21 -18.63
CA ALA A 147 -18.87 4.49 -18.93
C ALA A 147 -17.40 4.61 -18.50
N SER A 148 -16.87 3.63 -17.75
CA SER A 148 -15.51 3.67 -17.23
C SER A 148 -14.48 3.18 -18.26
N SER A 149 -13.33 3.85 -18.26
CA SER A 149 -12.17 3.50 -19.07
C SER A 149 -11.11 2.77 -18.24
N ALA A 150 -9.93 2.52 -18.82
CA ALA A 150 -8.89 1.70 -18.19
C ALA A 150 -8.30 2.29 -16.89
N GLY A 151 -8.28 3.61 -16.70
CA GLY A 151 -7.62 4.27 -15.57
C GLY A 151 -8.04 3.75 -14.18
N PRO A 152 -9.35 3.78 -13.82
CA PRO A 152 -9.88 3.28 -12.57
C PRO A 152 -9.47 1.83 -12.26
N TRP A 153 -9.51 0.96 -13.28
CA TRP A 153 -9.22 -0.47 -13.12
C TRP A 153 -7.73 -0.75 -12.94
N VAL A 154 -6.88 -0.06 -13.69
CA VAL A 154 -5.41 -0.15 -13.54
C VAL A 154 -4.98 0.36 -12.17
N LEU A 155 -5.61 1.43 -11.68
CA LEU A 155 -5.40 1.92 -10.32
C LEU A 155 -5.76 0.87 -9.27
N LEU A 156 -6.96 0.29 -9.35
CA LEU A 156 -7.42 -0.75 -8.42
C LEU A 156 -6.53 -1.99 -8.44
N ALA A 157 -6.12 -2.44 -9.62
CA ALA A 157 -5.19 -3.54 -9.79
C ALA A 157 -3.83 -3.21 -9.13
N GLY A 158 -3.35 -1.97 -9.29
CA GLY A 158 -2.14 -1.49 -8.62
C GLY A 158 -2.24 -1.57 -7.09
N CYS A 159 -3.35 -1.09 -6.52
CA CYS A 159 -3.61 -1.15 -5.08
C CYS A 159 -3.65 -2.60 -4.56
N LEU A 160 -4.35 -3.51 -5.25
CA LEU A 160 -4.37 -4.93 -4.91
C LEU A 160 -2.98 -5.55 -4.94
N LEU A 161 -2.17 -5.21 -5.94
CA LEU A 161 -0.80 -5.70 -6.03
C LEU A 161 0.06 -5.19 -4.87
N THR A 162 -0.16 -3.95 -4.41
CA THR A 162 0.48 -3.43 -3.21
C THR A 162 0.02 -4.15 -1.94
N VAL A 163 -1.24 -4.56 -1.83
CA VAL A 163 -1.72 -5.43 -0.72
C VAL A 163 -0.96 -6.75 -0.71
N VAL A 164 -0.80 -7.39 -1.88
CA VAL A 164 -0.02 -8.63 -2.02
C VAL A 164 1.42 -8.40 -1.60
N GLY A 165 2.04 -7.30 -2.04
CA GLY A 165 3.40 -6.94 -1.63
C GLY A 165 3.53 -6.71 -0.13
N ALA A 166 2.56 -6.07 0.51
CA ALA A 166 2.53 -5.87 1.95
C ALA A 166 2.40 -7.19 2.73
N LEU A 167 1.55 -8.12 2.25
CA LEU A 167 1.36 -9.45 2.83
C LEU A 167 2.62 -10.30 2.74
N VAL A 168 3.29 -10.32 1.58
CA VAL A 168 4.58 -11.00 1.41
C VAL A 168 5.63 -10.32 2.28
N GLY A 169 5.68 -8.99 2.23
CA GLY A 169 6.54 -8.15 3.06
C GLY A 169 8.04 -8.36 2.83
N PRO A 170 8.88 -7.82 3.73
CA PRO A 170 10.32 -8.01 3.69
C PRO A 170 10.70 -9.41 4.19
N ARG A 171 11.96 -9.76 3.99
CA ARG A 171 12.56 -10.92 4.64
C ARG A 171 12.97 -10.57 6.07
N LYS A 172 12.93 -11.57 6.94
CA LYS A 172 13.43 -11.46 8.32
C LYS A 172 14.94 -11.20 8.27
N GLY A 173 15.39 -10.12 8.90
CA GLY A 173 16.80 -9.75 8.95
C GLY A 173 17.57 -10.54 10.02
N PRO A 174 18.91 -10.51 9.97
CA PRO A 174 19.76 -11.23 10.92
C PRO A 174 19.68 -10.67 12.33
N GLY A 175 19.28 -9.40 12.53
CA GLY A 175 19.11 -8.81 13.85
C GLY A 175 17.75 -9.08 14.50
N LEU A 176 16.83 -9.78 13.83
CA LEU A 176 15.47 -9.97 14.30
C LEU A 176 15.40 -10.93 15.52
N PRO A 177 14.95 -10.47 16.70
CA PRO A 177 14.87 -11.30 17.91
C PRO A 177 13.92 -12.50 17.74
N GLN A 178 14.23 -13.62 18.41
CA GLN A 178 13.35 -14.79 18.40
C GLN A 178 12.07 -14.57 19.22
N THR A 179 12.20 -13.88 20.36
CA THR A 179 11.11 -13.55 21.28
C THR A 179 10.95 -12.03 21.38
N SER A 180 9.73 -11.57 21.68
CA SER A 180 9.49 -10.18 22.06
C SER A 180 10.01 -9.99 23.48
N MET A 181 10.98 -9.09 23.68
CA MET A 181 11.26 -8.49 24.99
C MET A 181 10.17 -7.50 25.33
#